data_AF-A0A5J4QYL1-F1
#
_entry.id   AF-A0A5J4QYL1-F1
#
_cell.length_a   1.000
_cell.length_b   1.000
_cell.length_c   1.000
_cell.angle_alpha   90.00
_cell.angle_beta   90.00
_cell.angle_gamma   90.00
#
_symmetry.space_group_name_H-M   'P 1'
#
loop_
_entity.id
_entity.type
_entity.pdbx_description
1 polymer ?
#
loop_
_entity_poly.entity_id
_entity_poly.type
_entity_poly.pdbx_seq_one_letter_code
_entity_poly.pdbx_strand_id
1 'polypeptide(L)'
;MHAEYISVSRATIEKLITHRAQAFAVGTTSVRTLESLYYMGVTLANHPDANEEELCVRQWQPYEPAQENMTPIEALHHIAAYLDRRNTETLRTSTQIIIVPGYNYKIVKGMITNFHQPKSTLLLLVSAFVKEDWRKIYDYALSHDFRFLSYGDSSLLIP
;
A
#
# COMPACT_ATOMS: atom_id res chain seq x y z
N MET A 1 -4.39 -13.40 5.76
CA MET A 1 -4.51 -12.09 6.43
C MET A 1 -5.99 -11.68 6.40
N HIS A 2 -6.52 -10.96 7.39
CA HIS A 2 -7.90 -10.46 7.32
C HIS A 2 -8.03 -9.41 6.21
N ALA A 3 -9.19 -9.36 5.56
CA ALA A 3 -9.52 -8.32 4.59
C ALA A 3 -9.75 -6.99 5.32
N GLU A 4 -9.14 -5.92 4.81
CA GLU A 4 -9.43 -4.55 5.24
C GLU A 4 -10.38 -3.92 4.22
N TYR A 5 -11.53 -3.41 4.67
CA TYR A 5 -12.39 -2.59 3.83
C TYR A 5 -11.80 -1.18 3.76
N ILE A 6 -11.62 -0.67 2.55
CA ILE A 6 -11.03 0.63 2.29
C ILE A 6 -12.01 1.53 1.55
N SER A 7 -11.83 2.84 1.75
CA SER A 7 -12.64 3.88 1.13
C SER A 7 -11.71 5.04 0.78
N VAL A 8 -11.48 5.27 -0.51
CA VAL A 8 -10.56 6.30 -1.01
C VAL A 8 -11.32 7.31 -1.85
N SER A 9 -11.25 8.59 -1.49
CA SER A 9 -11.97 9.66 -2.19
C SER A 9 -11.36 9.95 -3.57
N ARG A 10 -12.20 10.42 -4.52
CA ARG A 10 -11.77 10.93 -5.83
C ARG A 10 -10.69 12.00 -5.69
N ALA A 11 -10.89 12.94 -4.76
CA ALA A 11 -9.91 13.99 -4.45
C ALA A 11 -8.54 13.43 -4.00
N THR A 12 -8.50 12.29 -3.29
CA THR A 12 -7.25 11.62 -2.93
C THR A 12 -6.57 11.03 -4.17
N ILE A 13 -7.33 10.39 -5.07
CA ILE A 13 -6.81 9.84 -6.33
C ILE A 13 -6.21 10.96 -7.19
N GLU A 14 -6.89 12.09 -7.33
CA GLU A 14 -6.40 13.25 -8.08
C GLU A 14 -5.13 13.86 -7.49
N LYS A 15 -5.04 13.95 -6.15
CA LYS A 15 -3.81 14.37 -5.47
C LYS A 15 -2.66 13.40 -5.77
N LEU A 16 -2.90 12.10 -5.69
CA LEU A 16 -1.87 11.11 -6.02
C LEU A 16 -1.40 11.24 -7.47
N ILE A 17 -2.31 11.44 -8.43
CA ILE A 17 -1.96 11.69 -9.83
C ILE A 17 -1.09 12.96 -9.96
N THR A 18 -1.54 14.07 -9.34
CA THR A 18 -0.82 15.36 -9.36
C THR A 18 0.59 15.24 -8.79
N HIS A 19 0.75 14.42 -7.75
CA HIS A 19 2.04 14.12 -7.11
C HIS A 19 2.75 12.91 -7.72
N ARG A 20 2.50 12.58 -8.99
CA ARG A 20 3.21 11.55 -9.76
C ARG A 20 3.15 10.16 -9.11
N ALA A 21 2.03 9.83 -8.49
CA ALA A 21 1.80 8.61 -7.74
C ALA A 21 2.85 8.37 -6.63
N GLN A 22 3.28 9.44 -5.96
CA GLN A 22 4.22 9.36 -4.83
C GLN A 22 3.55 9.87 -3.56
N ALA A 23 3.63 9.10 -2.48
CA ALA A 23 3.05 9.48 -1.20
C ALA A 23 3.88 9.00 -0.01
N PHE A 24 3.74 9.73 1.11
CA PHE A 24 4.16 9.27 2.42
C PHE A 24 2.95 8.68 3.13
N ALA A 25 3.08 7.44 3.59
CA ALA A 25 2.01 6.74 4.29
C ALA A 25 2.17 6.89 5.80
N VAL A 26 1.09 7.17 6.53
CA VAL A 26 1.09 7.16 8.00
C VAL A 26 0.32 5.94 8.47
N GLY A 27 1.03 4.93 8.95
CA GLY A 27 0.50 3.65 9.36
C GLY A 27 0.52 2.58 8.26
N THR A 28 0.64 1.32 8.66
CA THR A 28 0.75 0.17 7.75
C THR A 28 -0.53 -0.11 6.97
N THR A 29 -1.71 0.17 7.53
CA THR A 29 -2.99 0.07 6.80
C THR A 29 -3.07 1.07 5.65
N SER A 30 -2.55 2.29 5.83
CA SER A 30 -2.43 3.27 4.73
C SER A 30 -1.43 2.81 3.68
N VAL A 31 -0.31 2.18 4.05
CA VAL A 31 0.62 1.56 3.09
C VAL A 31 -0.10 0.53 2.23
N ARG A 32 -0.79 -0.43 2.87
CA ARG A 32 -1.54 -1.47 2.16
C ARG A 32 -2.61 -0.89 1.25
N THR A 33 -3.33 0.13 1.72
CA THR A 33 -4.35 0.84 0.94
C THR A 33 -3.74 1.48 -0.30
N LEU A 34 -2.67 2.28 -0.15
CA LEU A 34 -2.03 2.99 -1.25
C LEU A 34 -1.43 2.03 -2.27
N GLU A 35 -0.69 1.01 -1.83
CA GLU A 35 -0.12 0.01 -2.74
C GLU A 35 -1.21 -0.82 -3.46
N SER A 36 -2.36 -1.05 -2.81
CA SER A 36 -3.49 -1.74 -3.45
C SER A 36 -4.11 -0.93 -4.59
N LEU A 37 -4.06 0.41 -4.56
CA LEU A 37 -4.61 1.24 -5.63
C LEU A 37 -3.95 0.95 -6.99
N TYR A 38 -2.65 0.63 -6.99
CA TYR A 38 -1.96 0.23 -8.22
C TYR A 38 -2.64 -0.99 -8.85
N TYR A 39 -2.84 -2.05 -8.08
CA TYR A 39 -3.43 -3.29 -8.58
C TYR A 39 -4.91 -3.14 -8.95
N MET A 40 -5.65 -2.31 -8.21
CA MET A 40 -7.03 -1.95 -8.58
C MET A 40 -7.08 -1.23 -9.94
N GLY A 41 -6.15 -0.31 -10.19
CA GLY A 41 -6.00 0.35 -11.48
C GLY A 41 -5.65 -0.62 -12.60
N VAL A 42 -4.76 -1.58 -12.35
CA VAL A 42 -4.43 -2.66 -13.30
C VAL A 42 -5.64 -3.54 -13.60
N THR A 43 -6.44 -3.89 -12.58
CA THR A 43 -7.71 -4.62 -12.79
C THR A 43 -8.66 -3.81 -13.67
N LEU A 44 -8.83 -2.51 -13.39
CA LEU A 44 -9.72 -1.62 -14.13
C LEU A 44 -9.25 -1.33 -15.56
N ALA A 45 -7.95 -1.43 -15.83
CA ALA A 45 -7.43 -1.32 -17.18
C ALA A 45 -7.89 -2.49 -18.06
N ASN A 46 -7.94 -3.70 -17.48
CA ASN A 46 -8.35 -4.91 -18.19
C ASN A 46 -9.87 -5.11 -18.19
N HIS A 47 -10.53 -4.80 -17.07
CA HIS A 47 -11.98 -4.90 -16.87
C HIS A 47 -12.55 -3.56 -16.32
N PRO A 48 -12.86 -2.59 -17.20
CA PRO A 48 -13.31 -1.26 -16.81
C PRO A 48 -14.59 -1.21 -15.96
N ASP A 49 -15.46 -2.20 -16.05
CA ASP A 49 -16.75 -2.24 -15.35
C ASP A 49 -16.75 -3.13 -14.10
N ALA A 50 -15.57 -3.57 -13.67
CA ALA A 50 -15.37 -4.45 -12.52
C ALA A 50 -16.19 -4.01 -11.28
N ASN A 51 -16.82 -4.97 -10.62
CA ASN A 51 -17.55 -4.74 -9.38
C ASN A 51 -16.60 -4.64 -8.17
N GLU A 52 -17.13 -4.29 -6.99
CA GLU A 52 -16.31 -4.07 -5.79
C GLU A 52 -15.57 -5.33 -5.32
N GLU A 53 -16.12 -6.53 -5.58
CA GLU A 53 -15.51 -7.81 -5.24
C GLU A 53 -14.36 -8.16 -6.21
N GLU A 54 -14.51 -7.86 -7.50
CA GLU A 54 -13.47 -8.02 -8.52
C GLU A 54 -12.30 -7.04 -8.31
N LEU A 55 -12.57 -5.87 -7.70
CA LEU A 55 -11.55 -4.91 -7.30
C LEU A 55 -10.82 -5.29 -6.01
N CYS A 56 -11.25 -6.35 -5.31
CA CYS A 56 -10.57 -6.82 -4.11
C CYS A 56 -9.15 -7.30 -4.44
N VAL A 57 -8.15 -6.65 -3.84
CA VAL A 57 -6.75 -7.07 -4.04
C VAL A 57 -6.46 -8.30 -3.19
N ARG A 58 -6.19 -9.42 -3.86
CA ARG A 58 -5.92 -10.70 -3.18
C ARG A 58 -4.54 -10.70 -2.54
N GLN A 59 -4.35 -11.59 -1.56
CA GLN A 59 -3.16 -11.59 -0.71
C GLN A 59 -1.85 -11.61 -1.50
N TRP A 60 -1.69 -12.56 -2.42
CA TRP A 60 -0.46 -12.79 -3.19
C TRP A 60 -0.49 -12.21 -4.61
N GLN A 61 -1.55 -11.46 -4.94
CA GLN A 61 -1.72 -10.85 -6.26
C GLN A 61 -0.46 -10.10 -6.72
N PRO A 62 0.23 -9.30 -5.89
CA PRO A 62 1.46 -8.61 -6.30
C PRO A 62 2.60 -9.41 -6.91
N TYR A 63 2.63 -10.72 -6.67
CA TYR A 63 3.73 -11.60 -7.06
C TYR A 63 3.36 -12.46 -8.28
N GLU A 64 2.22 -12.18 -8.90
CA GLU A 64 1.78 -12.85 -10.13
C GLU A 64 2.46 -12.22 -11.36
N PRO A 65 2.88 -13.03 -12.35
CA PRO A 65 3.78 -12.61 -13.43
C PRO A 65 3.22 -11.61 -14.46
N ALA A 66 1.96 -11.19 -14.36
CA ALA A 66 1.25 -10.45 -15.41
C ALA A 66 1.12 -8.92 -15.19
N GLN A 67 1.79 -8.34 -14.18
CA GLN A 67 1.39 -7.04 -13.63
C GLN A 67 2.37 -5.87 -13.88
N GLU A 68 3.42 -6.04 -14.68
CA GLU A 68 4.55 -5.08 -14.73
C GLU A 68 4.54 -4.05 -15.86
N ASN A 69 3.56 -4.08 -16.78
CA ASN A 69 3.58 -3.20 -17.95
C ASN A 69 2.89 -1.84 -17.75
N MET A 70 2.43 -1.52 -16.54
CA MET A 70 1.67 -0.30 -16.25
C MET A 70 2.39 0.59 -15.23
N THR A 71 2.41 1.89 -15.47
CA THR A 71 2.92 2.85 -14.49
C THR A 71 1.89 3.12 -13.39
N PRO A 72 2.32 3.50 -12.18
CA PRO A 72 1.37 3.82 -11.11
C PRO A 72 0.43 4.98 -11.41
N ILE A 73 0.87 5.94 -12.24
CA ILE A 73 0.03 7.08 -12.66
C ILE A 73 -1.09 6.60 -13.60
N GLU A 74 -0.77 5.75 -14.58
CA GLU A 74 -1.77 5.15 -15.48
C GLU A 74 -2.81 4.34 -14.71
N ALA A 75 -2.37 3.53 -13.74
CA ALA A 75 -3.27 2.79 -12.86
C ALA A 75 -4.26 3.70 -12.11
N LEU A 76 -3.78 4.82 -11.55
CA LEU A 76 -4.64 5.81 -10.88
C LEU A 76 -5.62 6.50 -11.85
N HIS A 77 -5.22 6.74 -13.10
CA HIS A 77 -6.13 7.26 -14.13
C HIS A 77 -7.26 6.29 -14.46
N HIS A 78 -7.00 4.97 -14.49
CA HIS A 78 -8.05 3.97 -14.66
C HIS A 78 -9.05 3.99 -13.48
N ILE A 79 -8.58 4.23 -12.26
CA ILE A 79 -9.45 4.44 -11.09
C ILE A 79 -10.28 5.71 -11.25
N ALA A 80 -9.68 6.84 -11.63
CA ALA A 80 -10.41 8.09 -11.84
C ALA A 80 -11.52 7.93 -12.90
N ALA A 81 -11.19 7.30 -14.04
CA ALA A 81 -12.15 7.04 -15.10
C ALA A 81 -13.28 6.09 -14.65
N TYR A 82 -12.98 5.11 -13.78
CA TYR A 82 -14.00 4.25 -13.17
C TYR A 82 -14.98 5.03 -12.29
N LEU A 83 -14.46 5.93 -11.44
CA LEU A 83 -15.28 6.81 -10.59
C LEU A 83 -16.19 7.71 -11.44
N ASP A 84 -15.65 8.29 -12.51
CA ASP A 84 -16.39 9.13 -13.44
C ASP A 84 -17.51 8.34 -14.15
N ARG A 85 -17.22 7.13 -14.67
CA ARG A 85 -18.24 6.26 -15.31
C ARG A 85 -19.38 5.89 -14.37
N ARG A 86 -19.08 5.66 -13.09
CA ARG A 86 -20.08 5.30 -12.08
C ARG A 86 -20.72 6.50 -11.38
N ASN A 87 -20.33 7.72 -11.74
CA ASN A 87 -20.80 8.95 -11.10
C ASN A 87 -20.70 8.89 -9.56
N THR A 88 -19.54 8.46 -9.04
CA THR A 88 -19.28 8.32 -7.60
C THR A 88 -17.98 9.02 -7.20
N GLU A 89 -17.97 9.57 -5.99
CA GLU A 89 -16.81 10.33 -5.45
C GLU A 89 -15.87 9.47 -4.60
N THR A 90 -16.12 8.17 -4.49
CA THR A 90 -15.34 7.30 -3.59
C THR A 90 -15.19 5.90 -4.17
N LEU A 91 -13.94 5.42 -4.19
CA LEU A 91 -13.61 4.02 -4.45
C LEU A 91 -13.80 3.23 -3.16
N ARG A 92 -14.68 2.22 -3.17
CA ARG A 92 -14.93 1.31 -2.05
C ARG A 92 -14.66 -0.12 -2.49
N THR A 93 -13.85 -0.82 -1.71
CA THR A 93 -13.53 -2.24 -1.94
C THR A 93 -12.78 -2.75 -0.70
N SER A 94 -12.14 -3.91 -0.81
CA SER A 94 -11.30 -4.47 0.24
C SER A 94 -9.91 -4.84 -0.28
N THR A 95 -8.96 -4.96 0.63
CA THR A 95 -7.63 -5.47 0.32
C THR A 95 -7.19 -6.52 1.33
N GLN A 96 -6.59 -7.59 0.81
CA GLN A 96 -5.93 -8.63 1.56
C GLN A 96 -4.42 -8.63 1.31
N ILE A 97 -3.90 -7.63 0.58
CA ILE A 97 -2.52 -7.58 0.11
C ILE A 97 -1.52 -7.94 1.22
N ILE A 98 -0.60 -8.86 0.93
CA ILE A 98 0.59 -9.09 1.75
C ILE A 98 1.81 -8.46 1.09
N ILE A 99 2.53 -7.69 1.87
CA ILE A 99 3.78 -7.07 1.45
C ILE A 99 4.89 -7.77 2.23
N VAL A 100 5.78 -8.46 1.51
CA VAL A 100 6.90 -9.23 2.06
C VAL A 100 8.19 -8.87 1.33
N PRO A 101 9.37 -9.21 1.87
CA PRO A 101 10.65 -8.94 1.21
C PRO A 101 10.68 -9.38 -0.26
N GLY A 102 11.16 -8.50 -1.14
CA GLY A 102 11.11 -8.66 -2.59
C GLY A 102 9.97 -7.88 -3.27
N TYR A 103 9.03 -7.32 -2.50
CA TYR A 103 7.99 -6.44 -3.04
C TYR A 103 8.54 -5.14 -3.62
N ASN A 104 8.00 -4.72 -4.77
CA ASN A 104 8.37 -3.47 -5.43
C ASN A 104 7.30 -2.39 -5.16
N TYR A 105 7.64 -1.43 -4.29
CA TYR A 105 6.75 -0.33 -3.90
C TYR A 105 6.43 0.62 -5.05
N LYS A 106 5.15 0.68 -5.41
CA LYS A 106 4.64 1.45 -6.54
C LYS A 106 4.40 2.90 -6.14
N ILE A 107 3.67 3.14 -5.04
CA ILE A 107 3.17 4.47 -4.68
C ILE A 107 3.88 5.07 -3.46
N VAL A 108 4.07 4.28 -2.41
CA VAL A 108 4.65 4.72 -1.14
C VAL A 108 6.15 4.95 -1.30
N LYS A 109 6.61 6.17 -0.97
CA LYS A 109 8.02 6.58 -1.00
C LYS A 109 8.61 6.90 0.38
N GLY A 110 7.74 7.00 1.39
CA GLY A 110 8.12 7.09 2.79
C GLY A 110 6.99 6.54 3.65
N MET A 111 7.31 6.04 4.84
CA MET A 111 6.26 5.65 5.79
C MET A 111 6.58 6.04 7.22
N ILE A 112 5.56 6.42 7.96
CA ILE A 112 5.61 6.59 9.41
C ILE A 112 4.86 5.43 10.04
N THR A 113 5.51 4.68 10.92
CA THR A 113 4.89 3.52 11.60
C THR A 113 5.57 3.23 12.94
N ASN A 114 4.86 2.57 13.84
CA ASN A 114 5.42 2.05 15.09
C ASN A 114 6.43 0.92 14.84
N PHE A 115 7.18 0.57 15.88
CA PHE A 115 7.99 -0.64 15.92
C PHE A 115 7.14 -1.88 16.20
N HIS A 116 7.16 -2.82 15.27
CA HIS A 116 6.34 -4.04 15.32
C HIS A 116 7.05 -5.23 15.95
N GLN A 117 6.28 -6.18 16.50
CA GLN A 117 6.85 -7.39 17.10
C GLN A 117 7.66 -8.21 16.07
N PRO A 118 8.78 -8.83 16.49
CA PRO A 118 9.46 -9.85 15.68
C PRO A 118 8.50 -10.96 15.22
N LYS A 119 8.71 -11.47 14.01
CA LYS A 119 7.87 -12.51 13.36
C LYS A 119 6.42 -12.09 13.07
N SER A 120 6.11 -10.78 13.08
CA SER A 120 4.82 -10.27 12.63
C SER A 120 4.78 -10.02 11.12
N THR A 121 3.58 -10.06 10.52
CA THR A 121 3.38 -9.66 9.11
C THR A 121 3.67 -8.18 8.87
N LEU A 122 3.51 -7.33 9.90
CA LEU A 122 3.86 -5.91 9.82
C LEU A 122 5.37 -5.70 9.73
N LEU A 123 6.16 -6.52 10.42
CA LEU A 123 7.62 -6.52 10.23
C LEU A 123 8.01 -6.97 8.81
N LEU A 124 7.28 -7.92 8.21
CA LEU A 124 7.50 -8.29 6.80
C LEU A 124 7.27 -7.10 5.87
N LEU A 125 6.21 -6.33 6.09
CA LEU A 125 5.95 -5.11 5.32
C LEU A 125 7.07 -4.08 5.52
N VAL A 126 7.47 -3.80 6.75
CA VAL A 126 8.57 -2.86 7.02
C VAL A 126 9.87 -3.34 6.37
N SER A 127 10.22 -4.61 6.53
CA SER A 127 11.44 -5.19 5.94
C SER A 127 11.42 -5.24 4.42
N ALA A 128 10.26 -5.32 3.77
CA ALA A 128 10.15 -5.16 2.33
C ALA A 128 10.51 -3.73 1.89
N PHE A 129 10.17 -2.73 2.72
CA PHE A 129 10.38 -1.33 2.40
C PHE A 129 11.82 -0.88 2.57
N VAL A 130 12.42 -1.17 3.72
CA VAL A 130 13.80 -0.77 4.05
C VAL A 130 14.84 -1.85 3.73
N LYS A 131 14.39 -3.00 3.18
CA LYS A 131 15.25 -4.11 2.75
C LYS A 131 16.24 -4.50 3.85
N GLU A 132 17.51 -4.74 3.53
CA GLU A 132 18.56 -5.16 4.46
C GLU A 132 18.70 -4.31 5.73
N ASP A 133 18.31 -3.02 5.69
CA ASP A 133 18.44 -2.11 6.83
C ASP A 133 17.46 -2.39 7.97
N TRP A 134 16.43 -3.23 7.76
CA TRP A 134 15.44 -3.52 8.80
C TRP A 134 16.09 -4.04 10.09
N ARG A 135 17.14 -4.86 9.99
CA ARG A 135 17.85 -5.39 11.17
C ARG A 135 18.56 -4.27 11.92
N LYS A 136 19.31 -3.43 11.21
CA LYS A 136 20.04 -2.30 11.78
C LYS A 136 19.10 -1.34 12.52
N ILE A 137 17.94 -1.06 11.94
CA ILE A 137 16.92 -0.18 12.55
C ILE A 137 16.39 -0.79 13.85
N TYR A 138 16.06 -2.08 13.83
CA TYR A 138 15.49 -2.77 15.00
C TYR A 138 16.52 -3.04 16.09
N ASP A 139 17.76 -3.39 15.73
CA ASP A 139 18.86 -3.57 16.68
C ASP A 139 19.19 -2.25 17.39
N TYR A 140 19.16 -1.13 16.66
CA TYR A 140 19.29 0.20 17.26
C TYR A 140 18.16 0.47 18.27
N ALA A 141 16.90 0.27 17.87
CA ALA A 141 15.75 0.50 18.74
C ALA A 141 15.80 -0.36 20.02
N LEU A 142 16.15 -1.65 19.89
CA LEU A 142 16.28 -2.58 21.02
C LEU A 142 17.42 -2.22 21.96
N SER A 143 18.53 -1.68 21.45
CA SER A 143 19.70 -1.29 22.25
C SER A 143 19.57 0.09 22.92
N HIS A 144 18.53 0.88 22.56
CA HIS A 144 18.31 2.24 23.07
C HIS A 144 16.97 2.40 23.79
N ASP A 145 16.43 1.30 24.34
CA ASP A 145 15.20 1.29 25.15
C ASP A 145 13.97 1.91 24.46
N PHE A 146 13.89 1.81 23.13
CA PHE A 146 12.70 2.23 22.40
C PHE A 146 11.51 1.37 22.85
N ARG A 147 10.35 2.00 22.96
CA ARG A 147 9.09 1.34 23.30
C ARG A 147 8.48 0.77 22.02
N PHE A 148 8.06 -0.48 22.05
CA PHE A 148 7.49 -1.17 20.88
C PHE A 148 5.96 -1.21 20.94
N LEU A 149 5.34 -1.68 19.85
CA LEU A 149 3.90 -1.94 19.70
C LEU A 149 3.04 -0.67 19.64
N SER A 150 1.73 -0.81 19.88
CA SER A 150 0.71 0.20 19.55
C SER A 150 0.90 1.54 20.26
N TYR A 151 1.44 1.54 21.48
CA TYR A 151 1.68 2.75 22.29
C TYR A 151 3.17 3.07 22.46
N GLY A 152 4.01 2.42 21.66
CA GLY A 152 5.44 2.63 21.65
C GLY A 152 5.85 3.87 20.85
N ASP A 153 7.13 3.91 20.53
CA ASP A 153 7.71 4.93 19.68
C ASP A 153 7.42 4.65 18.20
N SER A 154 7.54 5.70 17.38
CA SER A 154 7.37 5.63 15.94
C SER A 154 8.70 5.74 15.21
N SER A 155 8.69 5.32 13.96
CA SER A 155 9.78 5.41 13.00
C SER A 155 9.32 6.18 11.77
N LEU A 156 10.17 7.04 11.24
CA LEU A 156 10.06 7.59 9.90
C LEU A 156 11.05 6.83 9.01
N LEU A 157 10.54 6.15 8.00
CA LEU A 157 11.33 5.31 7.10
C LEU A 157 11.32 5.93 5.70
N ILE A 158 12.51 6.16 5.15
CA ILE A 158 12.76 6.69 3.81
C ILE A 158 13.96 5.91 3.24
N PRO A 159 13.74 4.95 2.32
CA PRO A 159 14.79 4.11 1.74
C PRO A 159 15.58 4.81 0.62
#